data_AF-B6RSQ9-F1
#
_entry.id   AF-B6RSQ9-F1
#
_cell.length_a   1.000
_cell.length_b   1.000
_cell.length_c   1.000
_cell.angle_alpha   90.00
_cell.angle_beta   90.00
_cell.angle_gamma   90.00
#
_symmetry.space_group_name_H-M   'P 1'
#
loop_
_entity.id
_entity.type
_entity.pdbx_description
1 polymer ?
#
loop_
_entity_poly.entity_id
_entity_poly.type
_entity_poly.pdbx_seq_one_letter_code
_entity_poly.pdbx_strand_id
1 'polypeptide(L)'
;GGREAGGLAHLLPGYRLVKNDQHRAEIEDFWKLERGKISPIPGLTAWDMITGLECGNVNLLWVAATNPAVSMPDLERTKKASLKSPFTIYQDAYYPTETAAYAHLLLPAAQWGEKTGI
;
A
#
# COMPACT_ATOMS: atom_id res chain seq x y z
N GLY A 1 -10.27 -11.99 1.80
CA GLY A 1 -10.33 -10.52 1.73
C GLY A 1 -8.93 -9.93 1.87
N GLY A 2 -8.80 -8.60 1.86
CA GLY A 2 -7.49 -7.94 1.84
C GLY A 2 -6.61 -8.27 3.05
N ARG A 3 -7.20 -8.50 4.22
CA ARG A 3 -6.46 -8.86 5.45
C ARG A 3 -5.90 -10.28 5.39
N GLU A 4 -6.71 -11.23 4.93
CA GLU A 4 -6.29 -12.63 4.74
C GLU A 4 -5.13 -12.74 3.75
N ALA A 5 -5.11 -11.88 2.74
CA ALA A 5 -4.05 -11.82 1.74
C ALA A 5 -2.75 -11.15 2.24
N GLY A 6 -2.73 -10.59 3.47
CA GLY A 6 -1.57 -9.88 4.02
C GLY A 6 -1.56 -8.37 3.75
N GLY A 7 -2.69 -7.76 3.39
CA GLY A 7 -2.82 -6.33 3.08
C GLY A 7 -2.73 -5.38 4.28
N LEU A 8 -2.05 -5.77 5.37
CA LEU A 8 -1.76 -4.93 6.53
C LEU A 8 -0.26 -4.90 6.77
N ALA A 9 0.27 -3.75 7.18
CA ALA A 9 1.71 -3.52 7.30
C ALA A 9 2.47 -4.46 8.26
N HIS A 10 1.76 -5.22 9.09
CA HIS A 10 2.32 -6.16 10.06
C HIS A 10 1.95 -7.63 9.75
N LEU A 11 1.24 -7.90 8.65
CA LEU A 11 0.78 -9.24 8.28
C LEU A 11 1.47 -9.75 7.01
N LEU A 12 1.61 -11.07 7.00
CA LEU A 12 1.84 -11.92 5.85
C LEU A 12 0.55 -12.70 5.55
N PRO A 13 0.43 -13.33 4.36
CA PRO A 13 -0.76 -14.09 4.00
C PRO A 13 -1.15 -15.14 5.06
N GLY A 14 -2.46 -15.29 5.28
CA GLY A 14 -3.02 -16.25 6.24
C GLY A 14 -2.90 -15.82 7.71
N TYR A 15 -3.02 -14.52 8.01
CA TYR A 15 -2.92 -13.97 9.37
C TYR A 15 -1.58 -14.22 10.07
N ARG A 16 -0.52 -14.44 9.29
CA ARG A 16 0.83 -14.61 9.78
C ARG A 16 1.42 -13.26 10.18
N LEU A 17 1.92 -13.13 11.39
CA LEU A 17 2.59 -11.91 11.86
C LEU A 17 4.04 -11.83 11.38
N VAL A 18 4.45 -10.67 10.84
CA VAL A 18 5.87 -10.44 10.45
C VAL A 18 6.83 -10.53 11.62
N LYS A 19 6.37 -10.32 12.87
CA LYS A 19 7.23 -10.44 14.07
C LYS A 19 7.57 -11.89 14.43
N ASN A 20 6.76 -12.85 14.02
CA ASN A 20 6.99 -14.26 14.29
C ASN A 20 7.97 -14.82 13.25
N ASP A 21 9.07 -15.39 13.72
CA ASP A 21 10.15 -15.94 12.89
C ASP A 21 9.71 -17.16 12.08
N GLN A 22 8.98 -18.09 12.68
CA GLN A 22 8.40 -19.25 12.00
C GLN A 22 7.45 -18.84 10.88
N HIS A 23 6.63 -17.82 11.10
CA HIS A 23 5.73 -17.30 10.07
C HIS A 23 6.48 -16.71 8.87
N ARG A 24 7.55 -15.95 9.10
CA ARG A 24 8.39 -15.42 8.02
C ARG A 24 9.08 -16.56 7.28
N ALA A 25 9.64 -17.51 8.02
CA ALA A 25 10.30 -18.69 7.48
C ALA A 25 9.40 -19.47 6.51
N GLU A 26 8.16 -19.79 6.90
CA GLU A 26 7.21 -20.49 6.02
C GLU A 26 6.97 -19.77 4.68
N ILE A 27 6.83 -18.45 4.73
CA ILE A 27 6.57 -17.63 3.53
C ILE A 27 7.84 -17.49 2.69
N GLU A 28 9.00 -17.32 3.31
CA GLU A 28 10.28 -17.28 2.61
C GLU A 28 10.54 -18.57 1.84
N ASP A 29 10.28 -19.74 2.44
CA ASP A 29 10.40 -21.03 1.75
C ASP A 29 9.42 -21.12 0.57
N PHE A 30 8.16 -20.79 0.83
CA PHE A 30 7.11 -20.88 -0.18
C PHE A 30 7.38 -19.96 -1.39
N TRP A 31 7.88 -18.75 -1.14
CA TRP A 31 8.27 -17.78 -2.18
C TRP A 31 9.69 -17.96 -2.71
N LYS A 32 10.44 -18.95 -2.21
CA LYS A 32 11.84 -19.22 -2.58
C LYS A 32 12.77 -18.02 -2.35
N LEU A 33 12.56 -17.33 -1.23
CA LEU A 33 13.42 -16.26 -0.75
C LEU A 33 14.51 -16.81 0.17
N GLU A 34 15.63 -16.11 0.24
CA GLU A 34 16.65 -16.38 1.26
C GLU A 34 16.05 -16.20 2.67
N ARG A 35 16.50 -17.03 3.63
CA ARG A 35 16.06 -16.94 5.02
C ARG A 35 16.39 -15.57 5.61
N GLY A 36 15.42 -14.97 6.29
CA GLY A 36 15.56 -13.64 6.90
C GLY A 36 15.42 -12.48 5.91
N LYS A 37 15.03 -12.74 4.65
CA LYS A 37 14.79 -11.69 3.66
C LYS A 37 13.57 -10.84 3.98
N ILE A 38 12.55 -11.44 4.61
CA ILE A 38 11.37 -10.70 5.07
C ILE A 38 11.74 -10.01 6.39
N SER A 39 11.54 -8.68 6.43
CA SER A 39 11.81 -7.88 7.61
C SER A 39 10.94 -8.31 8.81
N PRO A 40 11.49 -8.44 10.02
CA PRO A 40 10.71 -8.65 11.24
C PRO A 40 9.98 -7.39 11.71
N ILE A 41 10.29 -6.22 11.12
CA ILE A 41 9.78 -4.91 11.52
C ILE A 41 8.50 -4.63 10.73
N PRO A 42 7.36 -4.39 11.40
CA PRO A 42 6.15 -3.91 10.74
C PRO A 42 6.42 -2.68 9.87
N GLY A 43 5.81 -2.65 8.69
CA GLY A 43 5.83 -1.48 7.83
C GLY A 43 5.03 -0.31 8.41
N LEU A 44 5.09 0.82 7.70
CA LEU A 44 4.29 2.01 8.02
C LEU A 44 2.79 1.73 7.89
N THR A 45 1.98 2.29 8.77
CA THR A 45 0.52 2.32 8.56
C THR A 45 0.18 3.27 7.40
N ALA A 46 -1.04 3.21 6.86
CA ALA A 46 -1.45 4.12 5.80
C ALA A 46 -1.31 5.61 6.21
N TRP A 47 -1.57 5.95 7.47
CA TRP A 47 -1.40 7.31 7.97
C TRP A 47 0.07 7.69 8.16
N ASP A 48 0.90 6.76 8.63
CA ASP A 48 2.35 6.97 8.72
C ASP A 48 2.99 7.10 7.34
N MET A 49 2.43 6.46 6.31
CA MET A 49 2.87 6.67 4.93
C MET A 49 2.58 8.11 4.47
N ILE A 50 1.37 8.61 4.71
CA ILE A 50 0.98 9.99 4.36
C ILE A 50 1.87 11.00 5.08
N THR A 51 2.02 10.89 6.40
CA THR A 51 2.89 11.79 7.16
C THR A 51 4.37 11.60 6.83
N GLY A 52 4.77 10.39 6.42
CA GLY A 52 6.11 10.07 5.94
C GLY A 52 6.50 10.80 4.65
N LEU A 53 5.53 11.19 3.80
CA LEU A 53 5.80 12.05 2.64
C LEU A 53 6.24 13.46 3.05
N GLU A 54 5.78 13.94 4.21
CA GLU A 54 6.08 15.30 4.67
C GLU A 54 7.54 15.47 5.10
N CYS A 55 8.13 14.40 5.64
CA CYS A 55 9.49 14.37 6.18
C CYS A 55 10.50 13.61 5.30
N GLY A 56 10.08 13.11 4.13
CA GLY A 56 10.95 12.39 3.19
C GLY A 56 11.26 10.94 3.60
N ASN A 57 10.48 10.36 4.52
CA ASN A 57 10.61 8.94 4.92
C ASN A 57 9.94 7.99 3.92
N VAL A 58 9.06 8.51 3.06
CA VAL A 58 8.42 7.77 1.96
C VAL A 58 8.82 8.42 0.64
N ASN A 59 9.57 7.68 -0.19
CA ASN A 59 10.05 8.16 -1.49
C ASN A 59 9.16 7.75 -2.66
N LEU A 60 8.34 6.70 -2.47
CA LEU A 60 7.39 6.21 -3.46
C LEU A 60 6.09 5.85 -2.75
N LEU A 61 4.98 6.42 -3.23
CA LEU A 61 3.64 6.06 -2.79
C LEU A 61 2.89 5.38 -3.93
N TRP A 62 2.44 4.15 -3.73
CA TRP A 62 1.54 3.47 -4.66
C TRP A 62 0.17 3.31 -4.02
N VAL A 63 -0.81 4.03 -4.56
CA VAL A 63 -2.21 3.95 -4.17
C VAL A 63 -2.94 3.06 -5.16
N ALA A 64 -3.50 1.94 -4.68
CA ALA A 64 -4.26 1.00 -5.50
C ALA A 64 -5.70 0.87 -4.99
N ALA A 65 -6.67 1.10 -5.88
CA ALA A 65 -8.10 0.92 -5.65
C ALA A 65 -8.67 1.65 -4.41
N THR A 66 -8.16 2.85 -4.12
CA THR A 66 -8.67 3.72 -3.03
C THR A 66 -8.40 5.19 -3.35
N ASN A 67 -9.18 6.10 -2.77
CA ASN A 67 -9.12 7.53 -3.04
C ASN A 67 -8.77 8.33 -1.76
N PRO A 68 -7.51 8.31 -1.28
CA PRO A 68 -7.08 8.94 -0.03
C PRO A 68 -7.33 10.45 0.02
N ALA A 69 -7.39 11.14 -1.12
CA ALA A 69 -7.77 12.56 -1.17
C ALA A 69 -9.23 12.83 -0.78
N VAL A 70 -10.04 11.78 -0.58
CA VAL A 70 -11.43 11.82 -0.09
C VAL A 70 -11.63 11.00 1.18
N SER A 71 -10.90 9.90 1.36
CA SER A 71 -11.16 8.92 2.44
C SER A 71 -10.26 9.02 3.67
N MET A 72 -9.17 9.80 3.62
CA MET A 72 -8.29 9.98 4.78
C MET A 72 -8.92 10.89 5.85
N PRO A 73 -8.60 10.67 7.14
CA PRO A 73 -9.25 11.41 8.23
C PRO A 73 -8.94 12.92 8.22
N ASP A 74 -7.75 13.32 7.78
CA ASP A 74 -7.37 14.73 7.59
C ASP A 74 -7.01 14.95 6.11
N LEU A 75 -7.99 15.41 5.35
CA LEU A 75 -7.89 15.59 3.91
C LEU A 75 -6.93 16.72 3.54
N GLU A 76 -6.91 17.81 4.30
CA GLU A 76 -6.06 18.96 4.01
C GLU A 76 -4.59 18.59 4.17
N ARG A 77 -4.25 17.87 5.24
CA ARG A 77 -2.90 17.36 5.43
C ARG A 77 -2.55 16.31 4.38
N THR A 78 -3.48 15.39 4.08
CA THR A 78 -3.26 14.35 3.06
C THR A 78 -2.91 14.97 1.71
N LYS A 79 -3.69 15.95 1.23
CA LYS A 79 -3.44 16.64 -0.03
C LYS A 79 -2.09 17.37 -0.03
N LYS A 80 -1.74 18.06 1.07
CA LYS A 80 -0.44 18.75 1.23
C LYS A 80 0.73 17.77 1.21
N ALA A 81 0.58 16.61 1.86
CA ALA A 81 1.59 15.57 1.87
C ALA A 81 1.74 14.92 0.48
N SER A 82 0.64 14.66 -0.22
CA SER A 82 0.66 14.11 -1.58
C SER A 82 1.39 15.02 -2.58
N LEU A 83 1.26 16.34 -2.44
CA LEU A 83 2.03 17.32 -3.24
C LEU A 83 3.55 17.27 -2.99
N LYS A 84 3.99 16.74 -1.85
CA LYS A 84 5.42 16.57 -1.51
C LYS A 84 5.96 15.21 -1.92
N SER A 85 5.10 14.29 -2.34
CA SER A 85 5.51 12.93 -2.71
C SER A 85 6.52 12.98 -3.85
N PRO A 86 7.72 12.37 -3.72
CA PRO A 86 8.68 12.36 -4.81
C PRO A 86 8.19 11.59 -6.03
N PHE A 87 7.39 10.55 -5.81
CA PHE A 87 6.75 9.80 -6.88
C PHE A 87 5.49 9.09 -6.38
N THR A 88 4.38 9.28 -7.10
CA THR A 88 3.07 8.71 -6.76
C THR A 88 2.53 7.94 -7.94
N ILE A 89 2.29 6.65 -7.74
CA ILE A 89 1.53 5.80 -8.66
C ILE A 89 0.10 5.73 -8.16
N TYR A 90 -0.85 6.02 -9.03
CA TYR A 90 -2.27 5.82 -8.74
C TYR A 90 -2.87 4.81 -9.72
N GLN A 91 -3.35 3.70 -9.17
CA GLN A 91 -3.93 2.59 -9.91
C GLN A 91 -5.41 2.45 -9.56
N ASP A 92 -6.28 2.76 -10.51
CA ASP A 92 -7.73 2.74 -10.32
C ASP A 92 -8.46 2.39 -11.61
N ALA A 93 -9.70 1.92 -11.48
CA ALA A 93 -10.59 1.65 -12.61
C ALA A 93 -11.35 2.90 -13.06
N TYR A 94 -11.40 3.93 -12.21
CA TYR A 94 -12.10 5.18 -12.49
C TYR A 94 -11.13 6.33 -12.72
N TYR A 95 -11.45 7.17 -13.70
CA TYR A 95 -10.78 8.43 -13.95
C TYR A 95 -11.78 9.44 -14.53
N PRO A 96 -11.76 10.71 -14.10
CA PRO A 96 -10.89 11.29 -13.06
C PRO A 96 -11.38 10.99 -11.63
N THR A 97 -10.46 10.99 -10.67
CA THR A 97 -10.75 11.00 -9.22
C THR A 97 -9.91 12.09 -8.52
N GLU A 98 -10.24 12.44 -7.29
CA GLU A 98 -9.52 13.46 -6.51
C GLU A 98 -8.06 13.06 -6.28
N THR A 99 -7.78 11.78 -6.01
CA THR A 99 -6.40 11.31 -5.84
C THR A 99 -5.60 11.37 -7.14
N ALA A 100 -6.25 11.20 -8.31
CA ALA A 100 -5.58 11.27 -9.60
C ALA A 100 -4.89 12.62 -9.85
N ALA A 101 -5.38 13.71 -9.24
CA ALA A 101 -4.77 15.04 -9.34
C ALA A 101 -3.37 15.16 -8.70
N TYR A 102 -2.98 14.18 -7.87
CA TYR A 102 -1.69 14.14 -7.17
C TYR A 102 -0.76 13.02 -7.67
N ALA A 103 -1.16 12.32 -8.72
CA ALA A 103 -0.41 11.19 -9.26
C ALA A 103 0.64 11.66 -10.29
N HIS A 104 1.81 11.01 -10.24
CA HIS A 104 2.85 11.15 -11.26
C HIS A 104 2.67 10.13 -12.39
N LEU A 105 2.11 8.97 -12.06
CA LEU A 105 1.78 7.89 -13.00
C LEU A 105 0.38 7.36 -12.72
N LEU A 106 -0.45 7.28 -13.77
CA LEU A 106 -1.77 6.66 -13.73
C LEU A 106 -1.70 5.27 -14.37
N LEU A 107 -2.18 4.25 -13.67
CA LEU A 107 -2.29 2.88 -14.17
C LEU A 107 -3.76 2.46 -14.22
N PRO A 108 -4.35 2.22 -15.41
CA PRO A 108 -5.73 1.73 -15.49
C PRO A 108 -5.84 0.32 -14.91
N ALA A 109 -6.86 0.07 -14.10
CA ALA A 109 -7.17 -1.25 -13.55
C ALA A 109 -8.53 -1.76 -14.06
N ALA A 110 -8.65 -3.08 -14.20
CA ALA A 110 -9.92 -3.71 -14.53
C ALA A 110 -10.95 -3.50 -13.40
N GLN A 111 -12.15 -3.09 -13.78
CA GLN A 111 -13.32 -2.98 -12.90
C GLN A 111 -13.75 -4.39 -12.44
N TRP A 112 -14.63 -4.48 -11.45
CA TRP A 112 -15.11 -5.74 -10.90
C TRP A 112 -15.72 -6.67 -11.97
N GLY A 113 -16.54 -6.13 -12.88
CA GLY A 113 -17.17 -6.93 -13.95
C GLY A 113 -16.23 -7.42 -15.05
N GLU A 114 -14.98 -6.94 -15.08
CA GLU A 114 -13.99 -7.24 -16.12
C GLU A 114 -12.95 -8.28 -15.66
N LYS A 115 -13.07 -8.75 -14.40
CA LYS A 115 -12.10 -9.67 -13.79
C LYS A 115 -12.79 -10.80 -13.03
N THR A 116 -12.01 -11.83 -12.73
CA THR A 116 -12.44 -12.99 -11.95
C THR A 116 -11.55 -13.15 -10.72
N GLY A 117 -12.03 -13.82 -9.68
CA GLY A 117 -11.28 -14.04 -8.43
C GLY A 117 -12.16 -14.09 -7.19
N ILE A 118 -11.52 -14.10 -6.02
CA ILE A 118 -12.12 -14.06 -4.68
C ILE A 118 -11.46 -12.99 -3.81
#